data_AF-A0A1M7QSU1-F1
#
_entry.id   AF-A0A1M7QSU1-F1
#
_cell.length_a   1.000
_cell.length_b   1.000
_cell.length_c   1.000
_cell.angle_alpha   90.00
_cell.angle_beta   90.00
_cell.angle_gamma   90.00
#
_symmetry.space_group_name_H-M   'P 1'
#
loop_
_entity.id
_entity.type
_entity.pdbx_description
1 polymer ?
#
loop_
_entity_poly.entity_id
_entity_poly.type
_entity_poly.pdbx_seq_one_letter_code
_entity_poly.pdbx_strand_id
1 'polypeptide(L)'
;MKNTTKLLLGALLVAIIFNSCKKSDSNSPTGTSMKFTSNGAAVSFNSCVAISATVGNTSEVLITGINITNAKPGASSFEVELTHDINTLKAGQTYPVASSFSQLDASTLYYFTNASDVFNTQTGNAQGTVSITEVTSTSIKGTFSGKLFAENDFTGTTVLYTITNGSFTAKRGN
;
A
#
# COMPACT_ATOMS: atom_id res chain seq x y z
N MET A 1 50.75 31.67 49.98
CA MET A 1 49.45 31.17 50.50
C MET A 1 48.63 30.61 49.35
N LYS A 2 48.18 29.35 49.53
CA LYS A 2 46.95 28.72 49.00
C LYS A 2 46.79 28.52 47.47
N ASN A 3 47.31 27.37 47.03
CA ASN A 3 46.68 26.30 46.24
C ASN A 3 45.26 26.55 45.71
N THR A 4 45.08 26.47 44.38
CA THR A 4 43.84 26.00 43.74
C THR A 4 44.18 25.18 42.49
N THR A 5 44.64 23.96 42.76
CA THR A 5 44.72 22.85 41.82
C THR A 5 43.37 22.12 41.79
N LYS A 6 43.00 21.55 40.64
CA LYS A 6 42.00 20.47 40.44
C LYS A 6 40.53 20.90 40.39
N LEU A 7 40.06 21.39 39.23
CA LEU A 7 38.65 21.26 38.87
C LEU A 7 38.39 21.36 37.36
N LEU A 8 39.01 20.50 36.55
CA LEU A 8 38.67 20.43 35.10
C LEU A 8 39.04 19.06 34.49
N LEU A 9 38.72 18.00 35.22
CA LEU A 9 38.96 16.61 34.79
C LEU A 9 37.71 15.75 35.03
N GLY A 10 36.55 16.22 34.57
CA GLY A 10 35.25 15.58 34.86
C GLY A 10 34.20 15.74 33.76
N ALA A 11 34.60 15.94 32.50
CA ALA A 11 33.67 16.14 31.38
C ALA A 11 34.01 15.29 30.13
N LEU A 12 34.70 14.16 30.31
CA LEU A 12 35.13 13.29 29.19
C LEU A 12 34.69 11.82 29.33
N LEU A 13 33.60 11.54 30.06
CA LEU A 13 33.21 10.15 30.39
C LEU A 13 31.68 9.90 30.36
N VAL A 14 30.94 10.59 29.48
CA VAL A 14 29.48 10.34 29.30
C VAL A 14 29.12 9.98 27.84
N ALA A 15 30.10 9.80 26.95
CA ALA A 15 29.83 9.60 25.51
C ALA A 15 29.79 8.13 25.03
N ILE A 16 29.75 7.11 25.91
CA ILE A 16 29.93 5.70 25.48
C ILE A 16 28.85 4.73 26.01
N ILE A 17 27.56 5.08 25.95
CA ILE A 17 26.50 4.10 26.29
C ILE A 17 25.35 3.97 25.27
N PHE A 18 25.53 4.40 24.02
CA PHE A 18 24.48 4.24 22.98
C PHE A 18 24.92 3.43 21.75
N ASN A 19 25.76 2.41 21.93
CA ASN A 19 25.95 1.40 20.89
C ASN A 19 25.60 0.01 21.43
N SER A 20 24.42 -0.45 21.03
CA SER A 20 24.15 -1.85 20.60
C SER A 20 22.83 -2.41 21.16
N CYS A 21 21.72 -1.86 20.67
CA CYS A 21 20.59 -2.71 20.31
C CYS A 21 20.59 -2.84 18.78
N LYS A 22 21.41 -3.76 18.24
CA LYS A 22 21.13 -4.33 16.93
C LYS A 22 19.91 -5.22 17.08
N LYS A 23 18.73 -4.63 16.89
CA LYS A 23 17.52 -5.41 16.62
C LYS A 23 17.78 -6.10 15.28
N SER A 24 17.83 -7.42 15.29
CA SER A 24 17.93 -8.22 14.08
C SER A 24 16.76 -7.86 13.17
N ASP A 25 17.06 -7.22 12.05
CA ASP A 25 16.07 -6.89 11.03
C ASP A 25 15.52 -8.19 10.47
N SER A 26 14.30 -8.52 10.88
CA SER A 26 13.46 -9.44 10.12
C SER A 26 13.32 -8.86 8.72
N ASN A 27 13.65 -9.66 7.71
CA ASN A 27 13.63 -9.36 6.27
C ASN A 27 12.24 -8.88 5.77
N SER A 28 11.77 -7.70 6.18
CA SER A 28 10.78 -6.97 5.39
C SER A 28 11.52 -6.44 4.17
N PRO A 29 11.03 -6.69 2.95
CA PRO A 29 11.63 -6.11 1.75
C PRO A 29 11.67 -4.59 1.93
N THR A 30 12.88 -4.06 2.16
CA THR A 30 13.12 -2.65 2.43
C THR A 30 12.67 -1.86 1.19
N GLY A 31 11.55 -1.13 1.32
CA GLY A 31 11.08 -0.21 0.28
C GLY A 31 9.71 -0.47 -0.33
N THR A 32 9.02 -1.58 -0.03
CA THR A 32 7.61 -1.75 -0.48
C THR A 32 6.64 -1.14 0.51
N SER A 33 5.62 -0.43 0.01
CA SER A 33 4.57 0.13 0.86
C SER A 33 3.34 0.51 0.06
N MET A 34 2.21 0.65 0.74
CA MET A 34 1.02 1.28 0.19
C MET A 34 0.48 2.27 1.22
N LYS A 35 0.08 3.46 0.79
CA LYS A 35 -0.47 4.50 1.67
C LYS A 35 -1.54 5.30 0.96
N PHE A 36 -2.50 5.81 1.73
CA PHE A 36 -3.57 6.68 1.24
C PHE A 36 -4.20 7.45 2.40
N THR A 37 -5.14 8.32 2.07
CA THR A 37 -6.04 8.99 3.01
C THR A 37 -7.45 8.47 2.80
N SER A 38 -8.09 7.95 3.85
CA SER A 38 -9.48 7.49 3.87
C SER A 38 -10.31 8.38 4.77
N ASN A 39 -11.30 9.08 4.21
CA ASN A 39 -12.16 10.03 4.94
C ASN A 39 -11.34 11.05 5.78
N GLY A 40 -10.20 11.51 5.25
CA GLY A 40 -9.29 12.43 5.93
C GLY A 40 -8.28 11.78 6.87
N ALA A 41 -8.40 10.49 7.19
CA ALA A 41 -7.46 9.75 8.04
C ALA A 41 -6.36 9.07 7.21
N ALA A 42 -5.10 9.16 7.65
CA ALA A 42 -3.99 8.49 6.99
C ALA A 42 -4.02 6.97 7.26
N VAL A 43 -3.83 6.18 6.20
CA VAL A 43 -3.71 4.71 6.24
C VAL A 43 -2.40 4.32 5.57
N SER A 44 -1.69 3.37 6.17
CA SER A 44 -0.45 2.83 5.60
C SER A 44 -0.29 1.33 5.86
N PHE A 45 0.34 0.68 4.89
CA PHE A 45 0.71 -0.72 4.87
C PHE A 45 2.22 -0.82 4.64
N ASN A 46 2.91 -1.57 5.50
CA ASN A 46 4.38 -1.70 5.47
C ASN A 46 4.91 -2.75 4.48
N SER A 47 4.01 -3.44 3.77
CA SER A 47 4.34 -4.38 2.70
C SER A 47 3.36 -4.19 1.55
N CYS A 48 3.85 -4.32 0.33
CA CYS A 48 3.03 -4.27 -0.86
C CYS A 48 3.60 -5.19 -1.95
N VAL A 49 2.74 -6.03 -2.51
CA VAL A 49 3.09 -7.01 -3.54
C VAL A 49 2.15 -6.87 -4.73
N ALA A 50 2.66 -7.12 -5.93
CA ALA A 50 1.89 -7.18 -7.15
C ALA A 50 2.02 -8.58 -7.76
N ILE A 51 0.93 -9.31 -7.93
CA ILE A 51 0.93 -10.66 -8.49
C ILE A 51 0.01 -10.75 -9.70
N SER A 52 0.29 -11.69 -10.60
CA SER A 52 -0.65 -12.07 -11.65
C SER A 52 -1.73 -12.98 -11.07
N ALA A 53 -2.98 -12.75 -11.47
CA ALA A 53 -4.08 -13.67 -11.26
C ALA A 53 -4.81 -13.92 -12.58
N THR A 54 -5.59 -15.00 -12.62
CA THR A 54 -6.52 -15.27 -13.73
C THR A 54 -7.88 -15.54 -13.13
N VAL A 55 -8.87 -14.70 -13.47
CA VAL A 55 -10.27 -14.88 -13.06
C VAL A 55 -11.09 -15.20 -14.30
N GLY A 56 -11.61 -16.43 -14.35
CA GLY A 56 -12.20 -16.97 -15.57
C GLY A 56 -11.18 -17.04 -16.70
N ASN A 57 -11.38 -16.23 -17.74
CA ASN A 57 -10.49 -16.14 -18.91
C ASN A 57 -9.75 -14.80 -18.99
N THR A 58 -9.77 -14.01 -17.92
CA THR A 58 -9.20 -12.67 -17.89
C THR A 58 -7.96 -12.64 -17.02
N SER A 59 -6.87 -12.08 -17.55
CA SER A 59 -5.65 -11.83 -16.79
C SER A 59 -5.80 -10.56 -15.97
N GLU A 60 -5.38 -10.63 -14.72
CA GLU A 60 -5.47 -9.55 -13.74
C GLU A 60 -4.15 -9.32 -13.02
N VAL A 61 -3.93 -8.09 -12.58
CA VAL A 61 -2.86 -7.72 -11.64
C VAL A 61 -3.50 -7.40 -10.30
N LEU A 62 -3.12 -8.13 -9.26
CA LEU A 62 -3.52 -7.83 -7.88
C LEU A 62 -2.38 -7.15 -7.16
N ILE A 63 -2.58 -5.89 -6.77
CA ILE A 63 -1.61 -5.08 -6.02
C ILE A 63 -2.14 -4.90 -4.60
N THR A 64 -1.60 -5.67 -3.66
CA THR A 64 -2.13 -5.75 -2.29
C THR A 64 -1.16 -5.14 -1.29
N GLY A 65 -1.64 -4.15 -0.53
CA GLY A 65 -0.99 -3.59 0.64
C GLY A 65 -1.45 -4.33 1.91
N ILE A 66 -0.49 -4.82 2.70
CA ILE A 66 -0.74 -5.47 4.00
C ILE A 66 0.27 -5.02 5.04
N ASN A 67 -0.10 -5.09 6.32
CA ASN A 67 0.85 -4.95 7.42
C ASN A 67 1.42 -6.32 7.79
N ILE A 68 2.74 -6.48 7.77
CA ILE A 68 3.41 -7.70 8.23
C ILE A 68 4.08 -7.41 9.57
N THR A 69 3.69 -8.16 10.60
CA THR A 69 4.33 -8.11 11.94
C THR A 69 4.75 -9.51 12.34
N ASN A 70 6.02 -9.72 12.72
CA ASN A 70 6.55 -11.04 13.12
C ASN A 70 6.21 -12.15 12.11
N ALA A 71 6.36 -11.86 10.81
CA ALA A 71 6.04 -12.74 9.67
C ALA A 71 4.55 -13.16 9.52
N LYS A 72 3.63 -12.52 10.25
CA LYS A 72 2.18 -12.73 10.08
C LYS A 72 1.55 -11.56 9.33
N PRO A 73 0.68 -11.81 8.34
CA PRO A 73 -0.13 -10.77 7.72
C PRO A 73 -1.14 -10.22 8.72
N GLY A 74 -1.40 -8.92 8.63
CA GLY A 74 -2.45 -8.23 9.37
C GLY A 74 -3.83 -8.63 8.85
N ALA A 75 -4.84 -8.41 9.68
CA ALA A 75 -6.23 -8.67 9.32
C ALA A 75 -6.82 -7.62 8.36
N SER A 76 -6.16 -6.47 8.20
CA SER A 76 -6.55 -5.42 7.27
C SER A 76 -5.62 -5.37 6.07
N SER A 77 -6.18 -5.00 4.92
CA SER A 77 -5.47 -4.86 3.66
C SER A 77 -6.15 -3.82 2.77
N PHE A 78 -5.43 -3.38 1.75
CA PHE A 78 -6.02 -2.65 0.63
C PHE A 78 -5.52 -3.26 -0.66
N GLU A 79 -6.41 -3.46 -1.61
CA GLU A 79 -6.11 -4.09 -2.89
C GLU A 79 -6.50 -3.19 -4.05
N VAL A 80 -5.60 -3.14 -5.02
CA VAL A 80 -5.88 -2.61 -6.35
C VAL A 80 -5.84 -3.77 -7.31
N GLU A 81 -7.00 -4.13 -7.84
CA GLU A 81 -7.15 -5.10 -8.92
C GLU A 81 -7.14 -4.33 -10.25
N LEU A 82 -6.34 -4.78 -11.21
CA LEU A 82 -6.34 -4.27 -12.57
C LEU A 82 -6.72 -5.40 -13.51
N THR A 83 -7.74 -5.20 -14.34
CA THR A 83 -8.13 -6.13 -15.41
C THR A 83 -7.18 -5.98 -16.60
N HIS A 84 -5.92 -6.37 -16.39
CA HIS A 84 -4.80 -6.22 -17.32
C HIS A 84 -3.73 -7.31 -17.07
N ASP A 85 -2.97 -7.65 -18.11
CA ASP A 85 -1.82 -8.57 -17.98
C ASP A 85 -0.61 -7.83 -17.38
N ILE A 86 -0.05 -8.38 -16.30
CA ILE A 86 1.12 -7.82 -15.62
C ILE A 86 2.34 -7.69 -16.55
N ASN A 87 2.44 -8.53 -17.57
CA ASN A 87 3.56 -8.53 -18.53
C ASN A 87 3.46 -7.40 -19.55
N THR A 88 2.26 -6.87 -19.79
CA THR A 88 2.04 -5.74 -20.70
C THR A 88 1.95 -4.39 -19.99
N LEU A 89 1.98 -4.40 -18.66
CA LEU A 89 1.95 -3.20 -17.82
C LEU A 89 3.15 -2.27 -18.08
N LYS A 90 2.89 -0.97 -18.24
CA LYS A 90 3.87 0.07 -18.57
C LYS A 90 3.60 1.33 -17.75
N ALA A 91 4.67 2.07 -17.47
CA ALA A 91 4.57 3.41 -16.89
C ALA A 91 3.75 4.34 -17.80
N GLY A 92 2.97 5.22 -17.18
CA GLY A 92 2.07 6.16 -17.85
C GLY A 92 0.65 5.63 -18.12
N GLN A 93 0.41 4.32 -17.95
CA GLN A 93 -0.95 3.77 -18.07
C GLN A 93 -1.84 4.21 -16.92
N THR A 94 -3.10 4.50 -17.24
CA THR A 94 -4.13 4.86 -16.28
C THR A 94 -5.35 3.99 -16.51
N TYR A 95 -5.85 3.42 -15.41
CA TYR A 95 -6.96 2.48 -15.34
C TYR A 95 -8.09 3.17 -14.58
N PRO A 96 -9.19 3.57 -15.24
CA PRO A 96 -10.35 4.08 -14.54
C PRO A 96 -10.97 2.97 -13.69
N VAL A 97 -11.76 3.34 -12.67
CA VAL A 97 -12.61 2.35 -11.99
C VAL A 97 -13.58 1.74 -13.00
N ALA A 98 -13.77 0.43 -12.94
CA ALA A 98 -14.61 -0.31 -13.88
C ALA A 98 -16.08 0.15 -13.81
N SER A 99 -16.68 0.40 -14.98
CA SER A 99 -18.11 0.69 -15.16
C SER A 99 -18.94 -0.55 -15.50
N SER A 100 -18.28 -1.69 -15.69
CA SER A 100 -18.91 -3.01 -15.87
C SER A 100 -17.95 -4.11 -15.38
N PHE A 101 -18.48 -5.25 -14.96
CA PHE A 101 -17.68 -6.36 -14.39
C PHE A 101 -16.70 -7.00 -15.38
N SER A 102 -16.90 -6.82 -16.68
CA SER A 102 -16.04 -7.39 -17.73
C SER A 102 -15.20 -6.34 -18.45
N GLN A 103 -15.06 -5.14 -17.88
CA GLN A 103 -14.31 -4.07 -18.52
C GLN A 103 -12.81 -4.36 -18.47
N LEU A 104 -12.18 -4.54 -19.64
CA LEU A 104 -10.73 -4.61 -19.75
C LEU A 104 -10.10 -3.23 -19.51
N ASP A 105 -8.83 -3.22 -19.11
CA ASP A 105 -8.06 -1.99 -18.86
C ASP A 105 -8.76 -1.08 -17.84
N ALA A 106 -9.38 -1.69 -16.83
CA ALA A 106 -10.03 -1.02 -15.72
C ALA A 106 -9.43 -1.46 -14.37
N SER A 107 -9.88 -0.80 -13.32
CA SER A 107 -9.47 -1.08 -11.94
C SER A 107 -10.66 -1.32 -11.03
N THR A 108 -10.44 -2.13 -9.99
CA THR A 108 -11.31 -2.26 -8.83
C THR A 108 -10.46 -2.02 -7.59
N LEU A 109 -10.96 -1.19 -6.66
CA LEU A 109 -10.30 -0.95 -5.38
C LEU A 109 -11.06 -1.69 -4.30
N TYR A 110 -10.35 -2.39 -3.42
CA TYR A 110 -10.92 -3.04 -2.24
C TYR A 110 -10.22 -2.55 -0.97
N TYR A 111 -11.01 -2.29 0.06
CA TYR A 111 -10.53 -1.96 1.39
C TYR A 111 -11.10 -2.93 2.41
N PHE A 112 -10.21 -3.75 2.97
CA PHE A 112 -10.51 -4.69 4.03
C PHE A 112 -10.09 -4.04 5.36
N THR A 113 -11.05 -3.52 6.11
CA THR A 113 -10.75 -2.86 7.40
C THR A 113 -10.45 -3.88 8.49
N ASN A 114 -10.93 -5.11 8.32
CA ASN A 114 -10.65 -6.30 9.10
C ASN A 114 -10.92 -7.57 8.26
N ALA A 115 -10.95 -8.74 8.88
CA ALA A 115 -11.11 -10.02 8.21
C ALA A 115 -12.53 -10.30 7.66
N SER A 116 -13.52 -9.46 7.98
CA SER A 116 -14.93 -9.67 7.64
C SER A 116 -15.55 -8.51 6.88
N ASP A 117 -15.05 -7.30 7.09
CA ASP A 117 -15.58 -6.10 6.44
C ASP A 117 -14.77 -5.74 5.20
N VAL A 118 -15.45 -5.77 4.05
CA VAL A 118 -14.90 -5.38 2.74
C VAL A 118 -15.75 -4.26 2.12
N PHE A 119 -15.06 -3.29 1.54
CA PHE A 119 -15.64 -2.15 0.82
C PHE A 119 -14.93 -1.99 -0.50
N ASN A 120 -15.66 -1.72 -1.58
CA ASN A 120 -15.08 -1.67 -2.91
C ASN A 120 -15.68 -0.57 -3.78
N THR A 121 -14.99 -0.27 -4.87
CA THR A 121 -15.56 0.51 -5.97
C THR A 121 -16.67 -0.27 -6.65
N GLN A 122 -17.72 0.41 -7.11
CA GLN A 122 -18.91 -0.23 -7.69
C GLN A 122 -19.16 0.22 -9.12
N THR A 123 -19.55 -0.72 -9.98
CA THR A 123 -19.78 -0.48 -11.41
C THR A 123 -20.94 0.49 -11.67
N GLY A 124 -21.98 0.46 -10.84
CA GLY A 124 -23.10 1.41 -10.90
C GLY A 124 -22.72 2.85 -10.58
N ASN A 125 -21.54 3.09 -9.97
CA ASN A 125 -21.02 4.42 -9.70
C ASN A 125 -19.48 4.43 -9.77
N ALA A 126 -18.96 4.24 -10.97
CA ALA A 126 -17.54 4.13 -11.24
C ALA A 126 -16.79 5.45 -10.99
N GLN A 127 -16.29 5.63 -9.76
CA GLN A 127 -15.56 6.83 -9.35
C GLN A 127 -14.18 6.48 -8.79
N GLY A 128 -13.16 6.73 -9.60
CA GLY A 128 -11.77 6.57 -9.20
C GLY A 128 -10.87 6.30 -10.38
N THR A 129 -9.58 6.20 -10.07
CA THR A 129 -8.53 5.95 -11.05
C THR A 129 -7.32 5.33 -10.37
N VAL A 130 -6.61 4.50 -11.12
CA VAL A 130 -5.27 4.00 -10.78
C VAL A 130 -4.33 4.41 -11.91
N SER A 131 -3.17 4.98 -11.59
CA SER A 131 -2.15 5.32 -12.58
C SER A 131 -0.84 4.64 -12.24
N ILE A 132 -0.25 3.98 -13.22
CA ILE A 132 1.06 3.33 -13.10
C ILE A 132 2.12 4.36 -13.43
N THR A 133 3.02 4.64 -12.48
CA THR A 133 4.06 5.68 -12.62
C THR A 133 5.41 5.08 -12.95
N GLU A 134 5.66 3.83 -12.57
CA GLU A 134 6.91 3.12 -12.83
C GLU A 134 6.65 1.62 -12.91
N VAL A 135 7.28 0.95 -13.89
CA VAL A 135 7.34 -0.51 -13.99
C VAL A 135 8.78 -0.90 -14.23
N THR A 136 9.31 -1.77 -13.38
CA THR A 136 10.62 -2.40 -13.55
C THR A 136 10.48 -3.92 -13.56
N SER A 137 11.61 -4.62 -13.64
CA SER A 137 11.62 -6.08 -13.47
C SER A 137 11.28 -6.53 -12.05
N THR A 138 11.42 -5.67 -11.03
CA THR A 138 11.25 -6.06 -9.62
C THR A 138 10.20 -5.23 -8.87
N SER A 139 9.72 -4.14 -9.45
CA SER A 139 8.80 -3.22 -8.80
C SER A 139 7.74 -2.65 -9.74
N ILE A 140 6.57 -2.33 -9.18
CA ILE A 140 5.53 -1.53 -9.81
C ILE A 140 5.20 -0.38 -8.85
N LYS A 141 5.16 0.85 -9.35
CA LYS A 141 4.71 2.02 -8.59
C LYS A 141 3.50 2.63 -9.25
N GLY A 142 2.65 3.24 -8.43
CA GLY A 142 1.50 3.94 -8.94
C GLY A 142 0.81 4.78 -7.90
N THR A 143 -0.22 5.48 -8.35
CA THR A 143 -1.12 6.31 -7.55
C THR A 143 -2.55 5.87 -7.75
N PHE A 144 -3.41 6.10 -6.76
CA PHE A 144 -4.81 5.77 -6.86
C PHE A 144 -5.69 6.73 -6.05
N SER A 145 -6.95 6.81 -6.44
CA SER A 145 -8.01 7.49 -5.70
C SER A 145 -9.35 6.91 -6.11
N GLY A 146 -10.37 7.03 -5.27
CA GLY A 146 -11.70 6.54 -5.60
C GLY A 146 -12.68 6.64 -4.44
N LYS A 147 -13.92 6.24 -4.70
CA LYS A 147 -14.95 6.11 -3.68
C LYS A 147 -15.33 4.65 -3.51
N LEU A 148 -15.44 4.22 -2.25
CA LEU A 148 -15.81 2.86 -1.89
C LEU A 148 -17.20 2.85 -1.29
N PHE A 149 -17.89 1.75 -1.56
CA PHE A 149 -19.25 1.46 -1.18
C PHE A 149 -19.28 0.12 -0.44
N ALA A 150 -20.43 -0.26 0.10
CA ALA A 150 -20.60 -1.61 0.62
C ALA A 150 -20.48 -2.63 -0.53
N GLU A 151 -19.94 -3.81 -0.24
CA GLU A 151 -19.74 -4.88 -1.25
C GLU A 151 -21.04 -5.24 -1.99
N ASN A 152 -22.18 -5.17 -1.31
CA ASN A 152 -23.49 -5.48 -1.84
C ASN A 152 -24.25 -4.28 -2.45
N ASP A 153 -23.68 -3.07 -2.46
CA ASP A 153 -24.28 -1.87 -3.08
C ASP A 153 -23.81 -1.73 -4.53
N PHE A 154 -24.22 -2.67 -5.40
CA PHE A 154 -23.82 -2.67 -6.81
C PHE A 154 -24.21 -1.40 -7.58
N THR A 155 -25.20 -0.66 -7.07
CA THR A 155 -25.65 0.64 -7.60
C THR A 155 -24.74 1.81 -7.20
N GLY A 156 -23.90 1.66 -6.18
CA GLY A 156 -23.01 2.70 -5.69
C GLY A 156 -23.74 3.92 -5.14
N THR A 157 -24.79 3.69 -4.34
CA THR A 157 -25.65 4.75 -3.77
C THR A 157 -25.01 5.46 -2.59
N THR A 158 -24.39 4.72 -1.67
CA THR A 158 -23.87 5.27 -0.41
C THR A 158 -22.36 5.14 -0.33
N VAL A 159 -21.67 6.28 -0.46
CA VAL A 159 -20.22 6.34 -0.28
C VAL A 159 -19.88 6.15 1.19
N LEU A 160 -19.12 5.12 1.50
CA LEU A 160 -18.63 4.82 2.86
C LEU A 160 -17.21 5.33 3.07
N TYR A 161 -16.38 5.26 2.03
CA TYR A 161 -15.01 5.77 2.09
C TYR A 161 -14.66 6.57 0.85
N THR A 162 -14.00 7.71 1.07
CA THR A 162 -13.34 8.48 0.03
C THR A 162 -11.84 8.31 0.16
N ILE A 163 -11.23 7.67 -0.83
CA ILE A 163 -9.81 7.37 -0.91
C ILE A 163 -9.11 8.46 -1.74
N THR A 164 -8.15 9.13 -1.13
CA THR A 164 -7.35 10.20 -1.76
C THR A 164 -5.87 9.99 -1.49
N ASN A 165 -5.02 10.65 -2.29
CA ASN A 165 -3.56 10.62 -2.12
C ASN A 165 -2.98 9.19 -2.05
N GLY A 166 -3.62 8.24 -2.74
CA GLY A 166 -3.18 6.86 -2.77
C GLY A 166 -1.89 6.72 -3.55
N SER A 167 -0.94 5.97 -2.99
CA SER A 167 0.31 5.61 -3.66
C SER A 167 0.78 4.24 -3.20
N PHE A 168 1.44 3.52 -4.10
CA PHE A 168 2.06 2.24 -3.79
C PHE A 168 3.44 2.10 -4.44
N THR A 169 4.27 1.30 -3.78
CA THR A 169 5.48 0.70 -4.33
C THR A 169 5.39 -0.78 -4.01
N ALA A 170 5.02 -1.57 -5.01
CA ALA A 170 4.79 -2.99 -4.89
C ALA A 170 6.00 -3.75 -5.39
N LYS A 171 6.39 -4.81 -4.67
CA LYS A 171 7.31 -5.81 -5.23
C LYS A 171 6.55 -6.61 -6.28
N ARG A 172 7.12 -6.69 -7.48
CA ARG A 172 6.59 -7.54 -8.55
C ARG A 172 6.84 -9.00 -8.19
N GLY A 173 5.77 -9.77 -8.04
CA GLY A 173 5.79 -11.22 -7.95
C GLY A 173 6.09 -11.81 -9.33
N ASN A 174 6.81 -12.93 -9.33
CA ASN A 174 7.01 -13.74 -10.53
C ASN A 174 5.74 -14.53 -10.86
#